data_AF-A0A2E5B3B8-F1
#
_entry.id   AF-A0A2E5B3B8-F1
#
_cell.length_a   1.000
_cell.length_b   1.000
_cell.length_c   1.000
_cell.angle_alpha   90.00
_cell.angle_beta   90.00
_cell.angle_gamma   90.00
#
_symmetry.space_group_name_H-M   'P 1'
#
loop_
_entity.id
_entity.type
_entity.pdbx_description
1 polymer ?
#
loop_
_entity_poly.entity_id
_entity_poly.type
_entity_poly.pdbx_seq_one_letter_code
_entity_poly.pdbx_strand_id
1 'polypeptide(L)'
;MKFFLKCDDAAHVCDKTQYKEAGLFDKLMLKIHLLMCKLCRGYAKRNTKLTKTIQSADIKTLCPEEKERLKTRLQDEIENGYNS
;
A
#
# COMPACT_ATOMS: atom_id res chain seq x y z
N MET A 1 0.09 30.07 -6.10
CA MET A 1 -0.79 29.33 -5.16
C MET A 1 -1.00 27.90 -5.67
N LYS A 2 -0.36 26.92 -5.03
CA LYS A 2 -0.27 25.51 -5.46
C LYS A 2 -1.45 24.70 -4.89
N PHE A 3 -2.67 25.19 -5.04
CA PHE A 3 -3.87 24.60 -4.42
C PHE A 3 -4.47 23.42 -5.22
N PHE A 4 -3.88 23.09 -6.37
CA PHE A 4 -4.30 21.95 -7.16
C PHE A 4 -3.21 20.90 -7.18
N LEU A 5 -3.48 19.79 -6.48
CA LEU A 5 -2.73 18.54 -6.60
C LEU A 5 -2.66 18.17 -8.09
N LYS A 6 -1.46 17.96 -8.64
CA LYS A 6 -1.31 17.50 -10.03
C LYS A 6 -1.83 16.08 -10.15
N CYS A 7 -2.24 15.66 -11.35
CA CYS A 7 -2.74 14.30 -11.57
C CYS A 7 -1.71 13.22 -11.19
N ASP A 8 -0.43 13.43 -11.48
CA ASP A 8 0.64 12.49 -11.12
C ASP A 8 0.81 12.38 -9.60
N ASP A 9 0.81 13.53 -8.91
CA ASP A 9 0.85 13.59 -7.45
C ASP A 9 -0.42 12.95 -6.84
N ALA A 10 -1.58 13.11 -7.49
CA ALA A 10 -2.84 12.51 -7.07
C ALA A 10 -2.83 10.98 -7.20
N ALA A 11 -2.20 10.43 -8.24
CA ALA A 11 -1.99 8.99 -8.37
C ALA A 11 -1.11 8.47 -7.22
N HIS A 12 -0.02 9.17 -6.92
CA HIS A 12 0.86 8.79 -5.82
C HIS A 12 0.20 8.86 -4.44
N VAL A 13 -0.59 9.91 -4.17
CA VAL A 13 -1.37 10.03 -2.93
C VAL A 13 -2.49 8.99 -2.86
N CYS A 14 -3.08 8.62 -3.99
CA CYS A 14 -4.06 7.52 -4.06
C CYS A 14 -3.43 6.19 -3.64
N ASP A 15 -2.23 5.88 -4.13
CA ASP A 15 -1.49 4.67 -3.75
C ASP A 15 -1.11 4.69 -2.27
N LYS A 16 -0.56 5.81 -1.78
CA LYS A 16 -0.28 5.99 -0.33
C LYS A 16 -1.53 5.83 0.52
N THR A 17 -2.69 6.29 0.05
CA THR A 17 -3.96 6.10 0.77
C THR A 17 -4.32 4.61 0.86
N GLN A 18 -4.07 3.82 -0.19
CA GLN A 18 -4.29 2.37 -0.22
C GLN A 18 -3.47 1.64 0.85
N TYR A 19 -2.20 2.02 1.02
CA TYR A 19 -1.28 1.41 1.98
C TYR A 19 -1.34 2.05 3.39
N LYS A 20 -2.30 2.95 3.63
CA LYS A 20 -2.45 3.71 4.89
C LYS A 20 -1.24 4.60 5.22
N GLU A 21 -0.46 4.99 4.22
CA GLU A 21 0.74 5.84 4.32
C GLU A 21 0.44 7.32 4.10
N ALA A 22 -0.74 7.67 3.58
CA ALA A 22 -1.13 9.06 3.33
C ALA A 22 -1.56 9.79 4.62
N GLY A 23 -1.09 11.02 4.78
CA GLY A 23 -1.50 11.92 5.85
C GLY A 23 -2.96 12.40 5.72
N LEU A 24 -3.47 13.07 6.75
CA LEU A 24 -4.86 13.59 6.75
C LEU A 24 -5.06 14.69 5.71
N PHE A 25 -4.09 15.61 5.58
CA PHE A 25 -4.14 16.71 4.62
C PHE A 25 -4.06 16.21 3.18
N ASP A 26 -3.19 15.23 2.90
CA ASP A 26 -3.06 14.61 1.59
C ASP A 26 -4.38 13.96 1.16
N LYS A 27 -5.05 13.25 2.08
CA LYS A 27 -6.36 12.64 1.83
C LYS A 27 -7.44 13.68 1.53
N LEU A 28 -7.43 14.83 2.23
CA LEU A 28 -8.38 15.92 1.95
C LEU A 28 -8.15 16.52 0.56
N MET A 29 -6.90 16.81 0.21
CA MET A 29 -6.54 17.34 -1.11
C MET A 29 -6.86 16.35 -2.24
N LEU A 30 -6.61 15.07 -2.01
CA LEU A 30 -7.00 14.02 -2.95
C LEU A 30 -8.52 13.99 -3.15
N LYS A 31 -9.33 14.03 -2.08
CA LYS A 31 -10.79 14.06 -2.20
C LYS A 31 -11.28 15.21 -3.07
N ILE A 32 -10.75 16.42 -2.85
CA ILE A 32 -11.07 17.60 -3.65
C ILE A 32 -10.67 17.37 -5.12
N HIS A 33 -9.48 16.84 -5.38
CA HIS A 33 -9.01 16.54 -6.74
C HIS A 33 -9.93 15.52 -7.45
N LEU A 34 -10.35 14.45 -6.77
CA LEU A 34 -11.24 13.42 -7.34
C LEU A 34 -12.65 13.94 -7.68
N LEU A 35 -13.10 15.02 -7.04
CA LEU A 35 -14.37 15.69 -7.39
C LEU A 35 -14.29 16.37 -8.77
N MET A 36 -13.11 16.85 -9.16
CA MET A 36 -12.93 17.63 -10.39
C MET A 36 -12.29 16.82 -11.53
N CYS A 37 -11.46 15.82 -11.23
CA CYS A 37 -10.74 15.03 -12.22
C CYS A 37 -11.37 13.64 -12.41
N LYS A 38 -12.05 13.43 -13.53
CA LYS A 38 -12.67 12.14 -13.89
C LYS A 38 -11.64 11.01 -14.06
N LEU A 39 -10.46 11.32 -14.60
CA LEU A 39 -9.39 10.35 -14.82
C LEU A 39 -8.89 9.78 -13.48
N CYS A 40 -8.52 10.66 -12.55
CA CYS A 40 -8.06 10.27 -11.21
C CYS A 40 -9.17 9.59 -10.40
N ARG A 41 -10.44 10.00 -10.57
CA ARG A 41 -11.59 9.26 -10.00
C ARG A 41 -11.67 7.83 -10.52
N GLY A 42 -11.47 7.63 -11.82
CA GLY A 42 -11.41 6.31 -12.43
C GLY A 42 -10.25 5.47 -11.89
N TYR A 43 -9.06 6.08 -11.74
CA TYR A 43 -7.90 5.44 -11.12
C TYR A 43 -8.19 5.00 -9.68
N ALA A 44 -8.66 5.93 -8.83
CA ALA A 44 -8.99 5.64 -7.44
C ALA A 44 -10.05 4.55 -7.30
N LYS A 45 -11.06 4.52 -8.18
CA LYS A 45 -12.08 3.46 -8.20
C LYS A 45 -11.48 2.09 -8.54
N ARG A 46 -10.59 2.01 -9.53
CA ARG A 46 -9.90 0.76 -9.90
C ARG A 46 -8.97 0.27 -8.78
N ASN A 47 -8.19 1.17 -8.19
CA ASN A 47 -7.30 0.89 -7.06
C ASN A 47 -8.10 0.37 -5.83
N THR A 48 -9.21 1.03 -5.49
CA THR A 48 -10.13 0.56 -4.43
C THR A 48 -10.71 -0.82 -4.74
N LYS A 49 -11.10 -1.08 -6.01
CA LYS A 49 -11.63 -2.39 -6.42
C LYS A 49 -10.56 -3.48 -6.25
N LEU A 50 -9.32 -3.22 -6.67
CA LEU A 50 -8.20 -4.15 -6.51
C LEU A 50 -7.98 -4.51 -5.05
N THR A 51 -7.90 -3.51 -4.16
CA THR A 51 -7.76 -3.74 -2.71
C THR A 51 -8.88 -4.61 -2.15
N LYS A 52 -10.13 -4.32 -2.50
CA LYS A 52 -11.27 -5.13 -2.07
C LYS A 52 -11.20 -6.56 -2.58
N THR A 53 -10.82 -6.75 -3.84
CA THR A 53 -10.65 -8.09 -4.44
C THR A 53 -9.58 -8.89 -3.70
N ILE A 54 -8.43 -8.28 -3.42
CA ILE A 54 -7.34 -8.93 -2.67
C ILE A 54 -7.81 -9.30 -1.25
N GLN A 55 -8.48 -8.38 -0.55
CA GLN A 55 -9.01 -8.63 0.80
C GLN A 55 -10.09 -9.73 0.79
N SER A 56 -10.94 -9.76 -0.24
CA SER A 56 -11.99 -10.78 -0.37
C SER A 56 -11.47 -12.15 -0.77
N ALA A 57 -10.28 -12.23 -1.37
CA ALA A 57 -9.66 -13.48 -1.76
C ALA A 57 -9.16 -14.29 -0.54
N ASP A 58 -9.25 -13.74 0.67
CA ASP A 58 -8.84 -14.35 1.94
C ASP A 58 -7.48 -15.06 1.81
N ILE A 59 -6.52 -14.34 1.23
CA ILE A 59 -5.21 -14.89 0.93
C ILE A 59 -4.58 -15.28 2.26
N LYS A 60 -4.38 -16.59 2.46
CA LYS A 60 -3.68 -17.13 3.62
C LYS A 60 -2.22 -16.68 3.58
N THR A 61 -1.90 -15.66 4.36
CA THR A 61 -0.53 -15.24 4.61
C THR A 61 0.04 -16.04 5.77
N LEU A 62 1.37 -16.18 5.81
CA LEU A 62 2.06 -16.71 6.99
C LEU A 62 1.65 -15.93 8.23
N CYS A 63 1.33 -16.64 9.32
CA CYS A 63 1.10 -15.95 10.59
C CYS A 63 2.42 -15.33 11.10
N PRO A 64 2.36 -14.28 11.92
CA PRO A 64 3.57 -13.62 12.44
C PRO A 64 4.53 -14.59 13.13
N GLU A 65 4.01 -15.55 13.87
CA GLU A 65 4.80 -16.57 14.60
C GLU A 65 5.57 -17.49 13.65
N GLU A 66 4.92 -17.99 12.59
CA GLU A 66 5.57 -18.80 11.57
C GLU A 66 6.64 -18.01 10.81
N LYS A 67 6.36 -16.73 10.55
CA LYS A 67 7.31 -15.84 9.89
C LYS A 67 8.56 -15.62 10.73
N GLU A 68 8.41 -15.39 12.04
CA GLU A 68 9.56 -15.25 12.94
C GLU A 68 10.31 -16.58 13.09
N ARG A 69 9.60 -17.72 13.22
CA ARG A 69 10.25 -19.04 13.25
C ARG A 69 11.10 -19.31 12.01
N LEU A 70 10.60 -18.95 10.82
CA LEU A 70 11.38 -19.08 9.59
C LEU A 70 12.59 -18.14 9.56
N LYS A 71 12.45 -16.90 10.03
CA LYS A 71 13.57 -15.96 10.10
C LYS A 71 14.68 -16.45 11.02
N THR A 72 14.34 -16.91 12.23
CA THR A 72 15.32 -17.45 13.19
C THR A 72 16.05 -18.63 12.57
N ARG A 73 15.31 -19.60 12.00
CA ARG A 73 15.94 -20.75 11.32
C ARG A 73 16.87 -20.33 10.19
N LEU A 74 16.49 -19.34 9.38
CA LEU A 74 17.37 -18.86 8.32
C LEU A 74 18.64 -18.20 8.88
N GLN A 75 18.54 -17.45 9.97
CA GLN A 75 19.69 -16.85 10.64
C GLN A 75 20.63 -17.91 11.22
N ASP A 76 20.09 -18.92 11.91
CA ASP A 76 20.85 -20.02 12.49
C ASP A 76 21.62 -20.78 11.39
N GLU A 77 20.97 -21.11 10.27
CA GLU A 77 21.61 -21.82 9.15
C GLU A 77 22.70 -20.97 8.47
N ILE A 78 22.49 -19.65 8.36
CA ILE A 78 23.53 -18.74 7.83
C ILE A 78 24.73 -18.72 8.79
N GLU A 79 24.51 -18.57 10.09
CA GLU A 79 25.58 -18.53 11.09
C GLU A 79 26.34 -19.87 11.15
N ASN A 80 25.63 -21.00 11.16
CA ASN A 80 26.23 -22.33 11.16
C ASN A 80 27.00 -22.62 9.85
N GLY A 81 26.53 -22.12 8.71
CA GLY A 81 27.23 -22.23 7.44
C GLY A 81 28.47 -21.33 7.31
N TYR A 82 28.55 -20.24 8.09
CA TYR A 82 29.76 -19.39 8.19
C TYR A 82 30.80 -19.95 9.18
N ASN A 83 30.36 -20.72 10.18
CA ASN A 83 31.21 -21.30 11.22
C ASN A 83 31.69 -22.74 10.89
N SER A 84 31.33 -23.28 9.73
CA SER A 84 31.76 -24.58 9.20
C SER A 84 32.75 -24.42 8.05
#